data_AF-A0A920HS88-F1
#
_entry.id   AF-A0A920HS88-F1
#
_cell.length_a   1.000
_cell.length_b   1.000
_cell.length_c   1.000
_cell.angle_alpha   90.00
_cell.angle_beta   90.00
_cell.angle_gamma   90.00
#
_symmetry.space_group_name_H-M   'P 1'
#
loop_
_entity.id
_entity.type
_entity.pdbx_description
1 polymer ?
#
loop_
_entity_poly.entity_id
_entity_poly.type
_entity_poly.pdbx_seq_one_letter_code
_entity_poly.pdbx_strand_id
1 'polypeptide(L)' 'MDLASPIGLVGAVGMIIAAMIAGGGVAPFIDTQSILIVFGGTFFGVMYSNPLPVFGSFGAMAKHLCQKRQS' A
#
# COMPACT_ATOMS: atom_id res chain seq x y z
N MET A 1 -21.12 0.12 -3.07
CA MET A 1 -19.91 -0.28 -3.80
C MET A 1 -20.37 -1.01 -5.04
N ASP A 2 -20.03 -0.50 -6.22
CA ASP A 2 -20.46 -1.02 -7.52
C ASP A 2 -19.62 -2.23 -7.95
N LEU A 3 -20.20 -3.17 -8.69
CA LEU A 3 -19.55 -4.43 -9.10
C LEU A 3 -18.29 -4.21 -9.95
N ALA A 4 -18.14 -3.05 -10.59
CA ALA A 4 -16.93 -2.68 -11.32
C ALA A 4 -15.69 -2.54 -10.43
N SER A 5 -15.82 -2.05 -9.18
CA SER A 5 -14.68 -1.90 -8.26
C SER A 5 -14.00 -3.22 -7.89
N PRO A 6 -14.71 -4.28 -7.43
CA PRO A 6 -14.08 -5.55 -7.11
C PRO A 6 -13.57 -6.28 -8.37
N ILE A 7 -14.24 -6.17 -9.52
CA ILE A 7 -13.75 -6.73 -10.78
C ILE A 7 -12.46 -6.03 -11.22
N GLY A 8 -12.41 -4.71 -11.16
CA GLY A 8 -11.22 -3.91 -11.47
C GLY A 8 -10.05 -4.22 -10.54
N LEU A 9 -10.33 -4.42 -9.24
CA LEU A 9 -9.31 -4.81 -8.25
C LEU A 9 -8.71 -6.18 -8.59
N VAL A 10 -9.55 -7.18 -8.88
CA VAL A 10 -9.10 -8.53 -9.22
C VAL A 10 -8.34 -8.54 -10.55
N GLY A 11 -8.81 -7.79 -11.55
CA GLY A 11 -8.13 -7.65 -12.83
C GLY A 11 -6.76 -6.98 -12.72
N ALA A 12 -6.64 -5.91 -11.92
CA ALA A 12 -5.37 -5.24 -11.69
C ALA A 12 -4.35 -6.17 -11.01
N VAL A 13 -4.78 -6.92 -9.98
CA VAL A 13 -3.93 -7.90 -9.29
C VAL A 13 -3.50 -9.02 -10.24
N GLY A 14 -4.42 -9.53 -11.07
CA GLY A 14 -4.11 -10.55 -12.07
C GLY A 14 -3.07 -10.09 -13.11
N MET A 15 -3.18 -8.85 -13.58
CA MET A 15 -2.22 -8.27 -14.54
C MET A 15 -0.83 -8.07 -13.92
N ILE A 16 -0.75 -7.67 -12.65
CA ILE A 16 0.53 -7.56 -11.92
C ILE A 16 1.21 -8.93 -11.85
N ILE A 17 0.48 -9.97 -11.45
CA ILE A 17 1.03 -11.33 -11.36
C ILE A 17 1.48 -11.83 -12.73
N ALA A 18 0.68 -11.61 -13.78
CA ALA A 18 1.05 -11.97 -15.14
C ALA A 18 2.33 -11.26 -15.62
N ALA A 19 2.48 -9.96 -15.30
CA ALA A 19 3.69 -9.21 -15.60
C ALA A 19 4.92 -9.70 -14.81
N MET A 20 4.76 -10.10 -13.55
CA MET A 20 5.84 -10.68 -12.75
C MET A 20 6.32 -12.02 -13.31
N ILE A 21 5.40 -12.86 -13.81
CA ILE A 21 5.76 -14.12 -14.46
C ILE A 21 6.47 -13.86 -15.80
N ALA A 22 5.96 -12.94 -16.61
CA ALA A 22 6.56 -12.59 -17.91
C ALA A 22 7.92 -11.89 -17.77
N GLY A 23 8.15 -11.15 -16.68
CA GLY A 23 9.37 -10.38 -16.41
C GLY A 23 10.57 -11.18 -15.89
N GLY A 24 10.50 -12.52 -15.87
CA GLY A 24 11.60 -13.37 -15.40
C GLY A 24 11.38 -14.01 -14.02
N GLY A 25 10.16 -13.97 -13.48
CA GLY A 25 9.75 -14.63 -12.24
C GLY A 25 9.54 -13.67 -11.07
N VAL A 26 9.00 -14.20 -9.97
CA VAL A 26 8.63 -13.42 -8.77
C VAL A 26 9.83 -13.14 -7.85
N ALA A 27 10.91 -13.92 -7.98
CA ALA A 27 12.13 -13.82 -7.17
C ALA A 27 12.74 -12.40 -7.09
N PRO A 28 12.89 -11.63 -8.20
CA PRO A 28 13.41 -10.25 -8.12
C PRO A 28 12.47 -9.25 -7.41
N PHE A 29 11.18 -9.58 -7.27
CA PHE A 29 10.21 -8.73 -6.60
C PHE A 29 10.11 -8.99 -5.08
N ILE A 30 10.62 -10.12 -4.61
CA ILE A 30 10.68 -10.50 -3.18
C ILE A 30 12.15 -10.65 -2.79
N ASP A 31 12.86 -9.54 -2.80
CA ASP A 31 14.25 -9.45 -2.35
C ASP A 31 14.39 -8.39 -1.24
N THR A 32 15.47 -8.52 -0.45
CA THR A 32 15.83 -7.58 0.61
C THR A 32 15.83 -6.13 0.12
N GLN A 33 16.28 -5.89 -1.11
CA GLN A 33 16.31 -4.56 -1.72
C GLN A 33 14.91 -4.01 -1.97
N SER A 34 13.97 -4.84 -2.46
CA SER A 34 12.55 -4.47 -2.64
C SER A 34 11.87 -4.13 -1.31
N ILE A 35 12.17 -4.88 -0.24
CA ILE A 35 11.62 -4.60 1.10
C ILE A 35 12.14 -3.27 1.63
N LEU A 36 13.44 -2.99 1.47
CA LEU A 36 14.05 -1.74 1.93
C LEU A 36 13.49 -0.52 1.19
N ILE A 37 13.26 -0.58 -0.13
CA ILE A 37 12.67 0.56 -0.86
C ILE A 37 11.19 0.75 -0.54
N VAL A 38 10.43 -0.31 -0.29
CA VAL A 38 9.00 -0.18 0.02
C VAL A 38 8.84 0.37 1.44
N PHE A 39 9.49 -0.22 2.43
CA PHE A 39 9.33 0.25 3.82
C PHE A 39 10.13 1.52 4.09
N GLY A 40 11.40 1.58 3.67
CA GLY A 40 12.24 2.77 3.83
C GLY A 40 11.78 3.92 2.93
N GLY A 41 11.50 3.65 1.66
CA GLY A 41 11.06 4.68 0.71
C GLY A 41 9.67 5.23 1.02
N THR A 42 8.71 4.43 1.51
CA THR A 42 7.42 4.99 1.96
C THR A 42 7.56 5.76 3.26
N PHE A 43 8.40 5.33 4.19
CA PHE A 43 8.65 6.07 5.43
C PHE A 43 9.23 7.47 5.15
N PHE A 44 10.28 7.54 4.32
CA PHE A 44 10.86 8.82 3.90
C PHE A 44 9.96 9.60 2.93
N GLY A 45 9.26 8.92 2.03
CA GLY A 45 8.35 9.55 1.07
C GLY A 45 7.15 10.21 1.74
N VAL A 46 6.57 9.57 2.75
CA VAL A 46 5.53 10.22 3.56
C VAL A 46 6.14 11.41 4.30
N MET A 47 7.40 11.35 4.77
CA MET A 47 8.09 12.40 5.55
C MET A 47 8.39 13.63 4.69
N TYR A 48 8.54 13.42 3.40
CA TYR A 48 8.61 14.47 2.41
C TYR A 48 7.24 15.15 2.18
N SER A 49 6.16 14.37 2.02
CA SER A 49 4.83 14.93 1.74
C SER A 49 4.09 15.51 2.94
N ASN A 50 4.37 15.03 4.16
CA ASN A 50 3.71 15.47 5.38
C ASN A 50 4.76 15.97 6.41
N PRO A 51 4.71 17.24 6.85
CA PRO A 51 5.63 17.73 7.86
C PRO A 51 5.46 16.96 9.18
N LEU A 52 6.57 16.80 9.91
CA LEU A 52 6.72 16.08 11.20
C LEU A 52 5.53 16.13 12.20
N PRO A 53 4.77 17.23 12.38
CA PRO A 53 3.58 17.24 13.23
C PRO A 53 2.43 16.32 12.76
N VAL A 54 2.34 15.98 11.47
CA VAL A 54 1.28 15.10 10.92
C VAL A 54 1.69 13.62 10.95
N PHE A 55 2.98 13.32 11.03
CA PHE A 55 3.49 11.96 11.21
C PHE A 55 3.05 11.30 12.51
N GLY A 56 2.81 12.09 13.56
CA GLY A 56 2.25 11.61 14.83
C GLY A 56 0.76 11.23 14.77
N SER A 57 0.08 11.45 13.64
CA SER A 57 -1.36 11.23 13.46
C SER A 57 -1.75 9.75 13.30
N PHE A 58 -0.82 8.80 13.49
CA PHE A 58 -1.17 7.37 13.63
C PHE A 58 -2.22 7.15 14.74
N GLY A 59 -2.28 8.01 15.76
CA GLY A 59 -3.34 8.03 16.77
C GLY A 59 -4.72 8.46 16.25
N ALA A 60 -4.81 9.31 15.23
CA ALA A 60 -6.09 9.69 14.61
C ALA A 60 -6.63 8.60 13.67
N MET A 61 -5.73 7.81 13.05
CA MET A 61 -6.08 6.63 12.27
C MET A 61 -6.66 5.51 13.16
N ALA A 62 -6.10 5.29 14.35
CA ALA A 62 -6.69 4.40 15.36
C ALA A 62 -8.10 4.87 15.78
N LYS A 63 -8.32 6.19 15.82
CA LYS A 63 -9.63 6.77 16.12
C LYS A 63 -10.64 6.50 15.00
N HIS A 64 -10.27 6.53 13.72
CA HIS A 64 -11.16 6.14 12.61
C HIS A 64 -11.37 4.62 12.49
N LEU A 65 -10.42 3.80 12.96
CA LEU A 65 -10.59 2.34 13.04
C LEU A 65 -11.50 1.93 14.22
N CYS A 66 -11.48 2.69 15.32
CA CYS A 66 -12.38 2.51 16.47
C CYS A 66 -13.72 3.27 16.33
N GLN A 67 -13.83 4.26 15.43
CA GLN A 67 -15.06 5.03 15.18
C GLN A 67 -15.95 4.40 14.09
N LYS A 68 -16.19 3.09 14.20
CA LYS A 68 -17.34 2.43 13.54
C LYS A 68 -18.54 2.24 14.49
N ARG A 69 -18.68 3.11 15.50
CA ARG A 69 -19.79 3.06 16.46
C ARG A 69 -20.20 4.46 16.97
N GLN A 70 -20.30 5.46 16.09
CA GLN A 70 -21.07 6.68 16.39
C GLN A 70 -21.51 7.41 15.12
N SER A 71 -22.51 6.81 14.45
CA SER A 71 -23.64 7.37 13.71
C SER A 71 -23.91 6.65 12.40
#